data_AF-A0A0D6L5R7-F1
#
_entry.id   AF-A0A0D6L5R7-F1
#
_cell.length_a   1.000
_cell.length_b   1.000
_cell.length_c   1.000
_cell.angle_alpha   90.00
_cell.angle_beta   90.00
_cell.angle_gamma   90.00
#
_symmetry.space_group_name_H-M   'P 1'
#
loop_
_entity.id
_entity.type
_entity.pdbx_description
1 polymer ?
#
loop_
_entity_poly.entity_id
_entity_poly.type
_entity_poly.pdbx_seq_one_letter_code
_entity_poly.pdbx_strand_id
1 'polypeptide(L)'
;PFDLLITMDRKLKIAHEMAPCLGSHNNMLKYLEKFLNSYKGSSKFSLSWVTKLAHDDTGRLYKGDNDLYNFFVKNRQELDNSFMFFLGDHGPRFGKETKTTFGRNEANNPFLYVTIPKPLRNTWMLKVLKEKEYELITPHDIHATLKDILEVHSVSRYVLPEDQMKTTAIYDVTFQVSPSAGLFQIPIRAKNGIFMLAGSTFTRLNEYGKQSVCVAKDTLKPLCYCKNQRVEANS
;
A
#
# COMPACT_ATOMS: atom_id res chain seq x y z
N PRO A 1 22.13 11.89 12.93
CA PRO A 1 20.89 12.25 12.21
C PRO A 1 20.72 13.77 12.25
N PHE A 2 20.12 14.39 11.24
CA PHE A 2 19.95 15.84 11.18
C PHE A 2 19.25 16.41 12.44
N ASP A 3 18.25 15.70 12.98
CA ASP A 3 17.55 16.12 14.21
C ASP A 3 18.46 16.17 15.45
N LEU A 4 19.43 15.25 15.56
CA LEU A 4 20.43 15.29 16.63
C LEU A 4 21.39 16.48 16.47
N LEU A 5 21.68 16.89 15.23
CA LEU A 5 22.53 18.07 14.97
C LEU A 5 21.79 19.36 15.33
N ILE A 6 20.47 19.42 15.10
CA ILE A 6 19.63 20.57 15.51
C ILE A 6 19.62 20.72 17.04
N THR A 7 19.55 19.63 17.80
CA THR A 7 19.51 19.70 19.27
C THR A 7 20.86 20.07 19.89
N MET A 8 21.96 19.72 19.22
CA MET A 8 23.33 19.98 19.69
C MET A 8 23.88 21.35 19.30
N ASP A 9 23.32 22.02 18.28
CA ASP A 9 23.77 23.34 17.81
C ASP A 9 22.68 24.41 17.98
N ARG A 10 22.98 25.41 18.83
CA ARG A 10 22.05 26.51 19.13
C ARG A 10 21.68 27.36 17.91
N LYS A 11 22.62 27.58 16.97
CA LYS A 11 22.35 28.36 15.75
C LYS A 11 21.45 27.56 14.81
N LEU A 12 21.69 26.26 14.64
CA LEU A 12 20.81 25.39 13.87
C LEU A 12 19.43 25.30 14.49
N LYS A 13 19.34 25.17 15.82
CA LYS A 13 18.06 25.19 16.54
C LYS A 13 17.26 26.48 16.28
N ILE A 14 17.90 27.64 16.39
CA ILE A 14 17.25 28.92 16.11
C ILE A 14 16.79 28.95 14.65
N ALA A 15 17.66 28.62 13.70
CA ALA A 15 17.35 28.66 12.28
C ALA A 15 16.18 27.75 11.88
N HIS A 16 16.10 26.54 12.46
CA HIS A 16 15.12 25.52 12.07
C HIS A 16 13.86 25.48 12.93
N GLU A 17 13.90 25.96 14.18
CA GLU A 17 12.75 25.87 15.10
C GLU A 17 12.13 27.23 15.45
N MET A 18 12.92 28.31 15.48
CA MET A 18 12.46 29.61 15.99
C MET A 18 12.38 30.71 14.93
N ALA A 19 13.29 30.70 13.96
CA ALA A 19 13.37 31.65 12.86
C ALA A 19 12.53 31.33 11.60
N PRO A 20 11.94 30.13 11.37
CA PRO A 20 11.14 29.91 10.18
C PRO A 20 9.89 30.81 10.14
N CYS A 21 9.72 31.55 9.05
CA CYS A 21 8.48 32.32 8.79
C CYS A 21 7.29 31.43 8.38
N LEU A 22 7.54 30.14 8.07
CA LEU A 22 6.54 29.16 7.66
C LEU A 22 6.47 28.02 8.67
N GLY A 23 5.26 27.53 8.93
CA GLY A 23 5.03 26.35 9.75
C GLY A 23 5.72 25.11 9.19
N SER A 24 6.05 24.17 10.06
CA SER A 24 6.72 22.91 9.67
C SER A 24 5.93 22.14 8.60
N HIS A 25 4.60 22.10 8.70
CA HIS A 25 3.74 21.45 7.71
C HIS A 25 3.72 22.22 6.39
N ASN A 26 3.70 23.56 6.41
CA ASN A 26 3.79 24.36 5.18
C ASN A 26 5.09 24.08 4.41
N ASN A 27 6.21 23.97 5.13
CA ASN A 27 7.48 23.59 4.51
C ASN A 27 7.38 22.21 3.86
N MET A 28 6.84 21.21 4.58
CA MET A 28 6.66 19.86 4.04
C MET A 28 5.75 19.84 2.80
N LEU A 29 4.62 20.54 2.82
CA LEU A 29 3.70 20.65 1.69
C LEU A 29 4.39 21.33 0.49
N LYS A 30 5.21 22.36 0.72
CA LYS A 30 5.99 23.01 -0.35
C LYS A 30 7.03 22.08 -0.97
N TYR A 31 7.69 21.24 -0.17
CA TYR A 31 8.60 20.21 -0.69
C TYR A 31 7.85 19.13 -1.46
N LEU A 32 6.70 18.70 -0.95
CA LEU A 32 5.86 17.71 -1.63
C LEU A 32 5.35 18.25 -2.97
N GLU A 33 4.97 19.53 -3.05
CA GLU A 33 4.61 20.18 -4.31
C GLU A 33 5.76 20.15 -5.32
N LYS A 34 7.00 20.45 -4.88
CA LYS A 34 8.18 20.33 -5.74
C LYS A 34 8.41 18.90 -6.20
N PHE A 35 8.24 17.93 -5.31
CA PHE A 35 8.37 16.51 -5.63
C PHE A 35 7.35 16.07 -6.68
N LEU A 36 6.07 16.42 -6.52
CA LEU A 36 5.01 16.12 -7.49
C LEU A 36 5.37 16.64 -8.89
N ASN A 37 5.92 17.86 -8.95
CA ASN A 37 6.27 18.53 -10.20
C ASN A 37 7.63 18.12 -10.81
N SER A 38 8.50 17.45 -10.05
CA SER A 38 9.76 16.93 -10.56
C SER A 38 9.55 15.72 -11.48
N TYR A 39 10.55 15.33 -12.27
CA TYR A 39 10.56 14.07 -13.06
C TYR A 39 9.20 13.72 -13.71
N LYS A 40 8.67 14.62 -14.55
CA LYS A 40 7.39 14.42 -15.24
C LYS A 40 7.47 13.15 -16.09
N GLY A 41 6.42 12.32 -16.05
CA GLY A 41 6.35 11.05 -16.77
C GLY A 41 7.00 9.85 -16.05
N SER A 42 7.75 10.06 -14.97
CA SER A 42 8.26 8.96 -14.13
C SER A 42 7.30 8.63 -13.00
N SER A 43 7.14 7.34 -12.70
CA SER A 43 6.45 6.86 -11.50
C SER A 43 7.18 7.35 -10.25
N LYS A 44 6.41 7.77 -9.24
CA LYS A 44 6.91 8.35 -8.01
C LYS A 44 6.31 7.66 -6.80
N PHE A 45 7.09 7.52 -5.74
CA PHE A 45 6.64 7.08 -4.44
C PHE A 45 7.09 8.10 -3.39
N SER A 46 6.17 8.52 -2.51
CA SER A 46 6.46 9.44 -1.41
C SER A 46 5.75 9.00 -0.15
N LEU A 47 6.49 9.01 0.96
CA LEU A 47 5.96 8.92 2.31
C LEU A 47 6.31 10.22 3.04
N SER A 48 5.29 11.03 3.33
CA SER A 48 5.45 12.33 4.01
C SER A 48 4.77 12.29 5.36
N TRP A 49 5.50 12.64 6.42
CA TRP A 49 5.03 12.46 7.80
C TRP A 49 4.97 13.80 8.55
N VAL A 50 3.78 14.39 8.65
CA VAL A 50 3.57 15.72 9.24
C VAL A 50 3.49 15.62 10.77
N THR A 51 4.63 15.63 11.46
CA THR A 51 4.69 15.46 12.92
C THR A 51 4.20 16.68 13.70
N LYS A 52 4.78 17.87 13.45
CA LYS A 52 4.60 19.05 14.30
C LYS A 52 3.21 19.70 14.22
N LEU A 53 2.35 19.27 13.28
CA LEU A 53 1.02 19.87 13.11
C LEU A 53 0.09 19.54 14.28
N ALA A 54 0.12 18.32 14.80
CA ALA A 54 -0.89 17.86 15.77
C ALA A 54 -0.36 16.95 16.90
N HIS A 55 0.94 16.65 16.93
CA HIS A 55 1.51 15.65 17.85
C HIS A 55 1.21 15.91 19.33
N ASP A 56 1.45 17.14 19.81
CA ASP A 56 1.29 17.49 21.23
C ASP A 56 -0.01 18.25 21.53
N ASP A 57 -0.68 18.74 20.50
CA ASP A 57 -1.85 19.62 20.60
C ASP A 57 -2.75 19.44 19.37
N THR A 58 -3.79 18.64 19.53
CA THR A 58 -4.79 18.38 18.48
C THR A 58 -5.56 19.64 18.09
N GLY A 59 -5.60 20.69 18.94
CA GLY A 59 -6.21 21.98 18.60
C GLY A 59 -5.52 22.69 17.44
N ARG A 60 -4.30 22.30 17.09
CA ARG A 60 -3.57 22.83 15.93
C ARG A 60 -4.00 22.21 14.60
N LEU A 61 -4.75 21.10 14.60
CA LEU A 61 -5.25 20.48 13.36
C LEU A 61 -6.02 21.49 12.50
N TYR A 62 -6.88 22.30 13.13
CA TYR A 62 -7.66 23.33 12.44
C TYR A 62 -6.81 24.40 11.74
N LYS A 63 -5.57 24.63 12.20
CA LYS A 63 -4.65 25.57 11.53
C LYS A 63 -4.15 25.02 10.20
N GLY A 64 -4.09 23.69 10.05
CA GLY A 64 -3.65 23.03 8.82
C GLY A 64 -4.75 22.82 7.79
N ASP A 65 -6.02 23.03 8.15
CA ASP A 65 -7.17 22.67 7.30
C ASP A 65 -7.14 23.39 5.95
N ASN A 66 -7.07 24.73 5.97
CA ASN A 66 -6.93 25.54 4.76
C ASN A 66 -5.63 25.23 3.99
N ASP A 67 -4.54 24.95 4.69
CA ASP A 67 -3.25 24.65 4.05
C ASP A 67 -3.30 23.32 3.28
N LEU A 68 -3.89 22.28 3.88
CA LEU A 68 -4.11 20.98 3.25
C LEU A 68 -5.11 21.09 2.10
N TYR A 69 -6.24 21.77 2.31
CA TYR A 69 -7.23 22.05 1.26
C TYR A 69 -6.57 22.71 0.04
N ASN A 70 -5.87 23.81 0.27
CA ASN A 70 -5.20 24.56 -0.80
C ASN A 70 -4.15 23.71 -1.50
N PHE A 71 -3.37 22.90 -0.77
CA PHE A 71 -2.40 21.99 -1.34
C PHE A 71 -3.05 20.98 -2.29
N PHE A 72 -4.11 20.29 -1.85
CA PHE A 72 -4.77 19.27 -2.68
C PHE A 72 -5.49 19.89 -3.88
N VAL A 73 -6.18 21.01 -3.70
CA VAL A 73 -6.87 21.71 -4.79
C VAL A 73 -5.88 22.20 -5.84
N LYS A 74 -4.76 22.80 -5.41
CA LYS A 74 -3.71 23.30 -6.31
C LYS A 74 -3.05 22.17 -7.10
N ASN A 75 -2.79 21.03 -6.45
CA ASN A 75 -2.06 19.91 -7.05
C ASN A 75 -2.96 18.82 -7.63
N ARG A 76 -4.28 19.04 -7.72
CA ARG A 76 -5.26 18.02 -8.13
C ARG A 76 -4.93 17.32 -9.44
N GLN A 77 -4.45 18.06 -10.44
CA GLN A 77 -4.12 17.50 -11.76
C GLN A 77 -2.93 16.54 -11.69
N GLU A 78 -1.92 16.84 -10.88
CA GLU A 78 -0.76 15.97 -10.67
C GLU A 78 -1.12 14.70 -9.88
N LEU A 79 -2.15 14.81 -9.03
CA LEU A 79 -2.66 13.70 -8.22
C LEU A 79 -3.71 12.85 -8.96
N ASP A 80 -4.20 13.29 -10.12
CA ASP A 80 -5.29 12.61 -10.85
C ASP A 80 -4.95 11.17 -11.25
N ASN A 81 -3.67 10.86 -11.47
CA ASN A 81 -3.21 9.51 -11.81
C ASN A 81 -2.45 8.83 -10.65
N SER A 82 -2.72 9.24 -9.41
CA SER A 82 -2.02 8.74 -8.21
C SER A 82 -2.95 7.97 -7.29
N PHE A 83 -2.41 6.92 -6.66
CA PHE A 83 -2.94 6.41 -5.41
C PHE A 83 -2.49 7.32 -4.27
N MET A 84 -3.41 7.72 -3.40
CA MET A 84 -3.11 8.59 -2.27
C MET A 84 -3.75 8.02 -1.01
N PHE A 85 -2.94 7.91 0.04
CA PHE A 85 -3.36 7.49 1.37
C PHE A 85 -3.04 8.64 2.32
N PHE A 86 -4.07 9.21 2.95
CA PHE A 86 -3.94 10.24 3.96
C PHE A 86 -4.44 9.68 5.28
N LEU A 87 -3.53 9.45 6.23
CA LEU A 87 -3.83 8.75 7.46
C LEU A 87 -3.17 9.40 8.68
N GLY A 88 -3.77 9.17 9.85
CA GLY A 88 -3.09 9.31 11.14
C GLY A 88 -2.45 7.99 11.56
N ASP A 89 -1.33 8.04 12.28
CA ASP A 89 -0.80 6.86 12.99
C ASP A 89 -1.68 6.44 14.15
N HIS A 90 -2.20 7.41 14.89
CA HIS A 90 -3.06 7.20 16.04
C HIS A 90 -3.95 8.43 16.30
N GLY A 91 -5.03 8.23 17.04
CA GLY A 91 -5.78 9.35 17.64
C GLY A 91 -5.07 9.93 18.87
N PRO A 92 -5.66 10.93 19.54
CA PRO A 92 -5.04 11.55 20.71
C PRO A 92 -4.79 10.54 21.84
N ARG A 93 -3.54 10.48 22.34
CA ARG A 93 -3.15 9.65 23.49
C ARG A 93 -3.02 10.44 24.80
N PHE A 94 -2.89 11.77 24.69
CA PHE A 94 -2.72 12.68 25.82
C PHE A 94 -3.58 13.95 25.65
N GLY A 95 -3.63 14.78 26.68
CA GLY A 95 -4.38 16.05 26.66
C GLY A 95 -5.83 15.93 27.13
N LYS A 96 -6.57 17.04 27.07
CA LYS A 96 -7.96 17.11 27.56
C LYS A 96 -8.93 16.27 26.72
N GLU A 97 -8.64 16.09 25.42
CA GLU A 97 -9.52 15.40 24.48
C GLU A 97 -9.72 13.92 24.86
N THR A 98 -8.68 13.26 25.41
CA THR A 98 -8.76 11.85 25.82
C THR A 98 -9.67 11.60 27.03
N LYS A 99 -10.06 12.66 27.75
CA LYS A 99 -11.02 12.57 28.86
C LYS A 99 -12.45 12.44 28.37
N THR A 100 -12.73 12.85 27.14
CA THR A 100 -14.05 12.73 26.51
C THR A 100 -14.28 11.30 25.99
N THR A 101 -15.54 10.87 25.93
CA THR A 101 -15.89 9.57 25.31
C THR A 101 -15.49 9.52 23.85
N PHE A 102 -15.64 10.64 23.13
CA PHE A 102 -15.24 10.77 21.73
C PHE A 102 -13.73 10.56 21.55
N GLY A 103 -12.89 11.27 22.30
CA GLY A 103 -11.43 11.13 22.21
C GLY A 103 -10.91 9.75 22.59
N ARG A 104 -11.57 9.04 23.53
CA ARG A 104 -11.24 7.64 23.84
C ARG A 104 -11.50 6.70 22.67
N ASN A 105 -12.57 6.92 21.91
CA ASN A 105 -12.87 6.14 20.71
C ASN A 105 -11.87 6.45 19.60
N GLU A 106 -11.62 7.74 19.34
CA GLU A 106 -10.66 8.21 18.33
C GLU A 106 -9.23 7.71 18.58
N ALA A 107 -8.82 7.56 19.85
CA ALA A 107 -7.49 7.04 20.21
C ALA A 107 -7.17 5.68 19.57
N ASN A 108 -8.19 4.87 19.26
CA ASN A 108 -8.05 3.56 18.61
C ASN A 108 -8.71 3.50 17.21
N ASN A 109 -9.16 4.64 16.68
CA ASN A 109 -9.77 4.76 15.36
C ASN A 109 -9.04 5.85 14.55
N PRO A 110 -7.77 5.63 14.17
CA PRO A 110 -7.04 6.61 13.38
C PRO A 110 -7.72 6.87 12.04
N PHE A 111 -7.72 8.13 11.62
CA PHE A 111 -8.27 8.55 10.34
C PHE A 111 -7.54 7.89 9.17
N LEU A 112 -8.28 7.46 8.15
CA LEU A 112 -7.77 7.00 6.86
C LEU A 112 -8.65 7.52 5.74
N TYR A 113 -8.03 8.17 4.75
CA TYR A 113 -8.67 8.60 3.52
C TYR A 113 -7.87 8.10 2.32
N VAL A 114 -8.54 7.40 1.41
CA VAL A 114 -7.90 6.78 0.24
C VAL A 114 -8.51 7.35 -1.02
N THR A 115 -7.66 7.76 -1.96
CA THR A 115 -8.08 8.08 -3.33
C THR A 115 -7.30 7.23 -4.31
N ILE A 116 -7.97 6.83 -5.39
CA ILE A 116 -7.37 6.09 -6.50
C ILE A 116 -7.29 6.96 -7.76
N PRO A 117 -6.39 6.61 -8.71
CA PRO A 117 -6.32 7.23 -10.02
C PRO A 117 -7.69 7.40 -10.65
N LYS A 118 -7.96 8.58 -11.23
CA LYS A 118 -9.22 8.90 -11.92
C LYS A 118 -9.67 7.81 -12.90
N PRO A 119 -8.81 7.23 -13.75
CA PRO A 119 -9.22 6.15 -14.66
C PRO A 119 -9.78 4.91 -13.95
N LEU A 120 -9.36 4.65 -12.71
CA LEU A 120 -9.79 3.48 -11.93
C LEU A 120 -11.10 3.72 -11.16
N ARG A 121 -11.60 4.96 -11.10
CA ARG A 121 -12.81 5.31 -10.34
C ARG A 121 -14.10 4.71 -10.90
N ASN A 122 -14.13 4.39 -12.18
CA ASN A 122 -15.28 3.73 -12.82
C ASN A 122 -15.11 2.19 -12.88
N THR A 123 -14.22 1.62 -12.08
CA THR A 123 -13.93 0.17 -12.05
C THR A 123 -14.40 -0.46 -10.74
N TRP A 124 -14.29 -1.80 -10.67
CA TRP A 124 -14.58 -2.56 -9.45
C TRP A 124 -13.74 -2.10 -8.24
N MET A 125 -12.57 -1.49 -8.46
CA MET A 125 -11.71 -1.02 -7.36
C MET A 125 -12.40 0.04 -6.50
N LEU A 126 -13.07 1.04 -7.11
CA LEU A 126 -13.81 2.03 -6.33
C LEU A 126 -15.00 1.40 -5.59
N LYS A 127 -15.63 0.39 -6.20
CA LYS A 127 -16.73 -0.35 -5.57
C LYS A 127 -16.25 -1.06 -4.30
N VAL A 128 -15.15 -1.81 -4.39
CA VAL A 128 -14.55 -2.49 -3.24
C VAL A 128 -14.13 -1.50 -2.16
N LEU A 129 -13.50 -0.38 -2.52
CA LEU A 129 -13.12 0.64 -1.53
C LEU A 129 -14.34 1.24 -0.80
N LYS A 130 -15.47 1.42 -1.49
CA LYS A 130 -16.72 1.89 -0.85
C LYS A 130 -17.31 0.83 0.08
N GLU A 131 -17.24 -0.44 -0.28
CA GLU A 131 -17.69 -1.53 0.59
C GLU A 131 -16.84 -1.61 1.87
N LYS A 132 -15.53 -1.36 1.75
CA LYS A 132 -14.57 -1.34 2.87
C LYS A 132 -14.74 -0.17 3.85
N GLU A 133 -15.52 0.86 3.51
CA GLU A 133 -15.79 2.00 4.42
C GLU A 133 -16.42 1.56 5.76
N TYR A 134 -17.16 0.44 5.75
CA TYR A 134 -17.85 -0.09 6.93
C TYR A 134 -17.13 -1.27 7.59
N GLU A 135 -15.90 -1.56 7.17
CA GLU A 135 -15.10 -2.67 7.66
C GLU A 135 -13.84 -2.19 8.39
N LEU A 136 -13.32 -3.03 9.27
CA LEU A 136 -12.04 -2.76 9.93
C LEU A 136 -10.91 -2.86 8.90
N ILE A 137 -10.17 -1.77 8.72
CA ILE A 137 -8.92 -1.73 7.94
C ILE A 137 -7.76 -1.54 8.90
N THR A 138 -6.71 -2.34 8.70
CA THR A 138 -5.49 -2.31 9.50
C THR A 138 -4.30 -1.85 8.66
N PRO A 139 -3.17 -1.47 9.29
CA PRO A 139 -1.92 -1.21 8.56
C PRO A 139 -1.44 -2.40 7.70
N HIS A 140 -1.82 -3.65 8.04
CA HIS A 140 -1.50 -4.82 7.22
C HIS A 140 -2.24 -4.81 5.88
N ASP A 141 -3.48 -4.33 5.86
CA ASP A 141 -4.27 -4.19 4.64
C ASP A 141 -3.69 -3.09 3.73
N ILE A 142 -3.24 -1.98 4.33
CA ILE A 142 -2.54 -0.91 3.59
C ILE A 142 -1.23 -1.45 3.00
N HIS A 143 -0.46 -2.22 3.77
CA HIS A 143 0.77 -2.86 3.28
C HIS A 143 0.51 -3.83 2.12
N ALA A 144 -0.51 -4.68 2.23
CA ALA A 144 -0.92 -5.57 1.15
C ALA A 144 -1.37 -4.77 -0.09
N THR A 145 -2.17 -3.72 0.10
CA THR A 145 -2.61 -2.84 -0.99
C THR A 145 -1.43 -2.16 -1.69
N LEU A 146 -0.44 -1.67 -0.93
CA LEU A 146 0.77 -1.07 -1.51
C LEU A 146 1.59 -2.10 -2.29
N LYS A 147 1.65 -3.35 -1.81
CA LYS A 147 2.25 -4.44 -2.58
C LYS A 147 1.47 -4.70 -3.88
N ASP A 148 0.15 -4.80 -3.83
CA ASP A 148 -0.68 -5.02 -5.03
C ASP A 148 -0.56 -3.86 -6.05
N ILE A 149 -0.34 -2.62 -5.58
CA ILE A 149 -0.08 -1.47 -6.46
C ILE A 149 1.30 -1.56 -7.13
N LEU A 150 2.30 -2.04 -6.40
CA LEU A 150 3.67 -2.21 -6.90
C LEU A 150 3.81 -3.45 -7.78
N GLU A 151 3.05 -4.49 -7.47
CA GLU A 151 2.91 -5.66 -8.30
C GLU A 151 2.24 -5.19 -9.58
N VAL A 152 3.06 -5.07 -10.61
CA VAL A 152 2.57 -5.12 -11.98
C VAL A 152 1.90 -6.49 -12.10
N HIS A 153 0.61 -6.55 -11.78
CA HIS A 153 -0.25 -7.56 -12.34
C HIS A 153 -0.20 -7.25 -13.84
N SER A 154 0.76 -7.87 -14.51
CA SER A 154 0.64 -8.11 -15.93
C SER A 154 -0.64 -8.91 -16.07
N VAL A 155 -1.77 -8.20 -16.24
CA VAL A 155 -2.87 -8.75 -17.01
C VAL A 155 -2.32 -8.80 -18.41
N SER A 156 -1.50 -9.81 -18.64
CA SER A 156 -0.97 -10.22 -19.91
C SER A 156 -2.15 -10.71 -20.74
N ARG A 157 -2.99 -9.80 -21.23
CA ARG A 157 -3.36 -9.93 -22.63
C ARG A 157 -2.17 -9.41 -23.42
N TYR A 158 -1.18 -10.29 -23.59
CA TYR A 158 -0.25 -10.17 -24.69
C TYR A 158 -1.08 -10.31 -25.97
N VAL A 159 -1.52 -9.19 -26.53
CA VAL A 159 -1.92 -9.11 -27.94
C VAL A 159 -0.62 -8.88 -28.69
N LEU A 160 -0.09 -9.94 -29.31
CA LEU A 160 1.07 -9.82 -30.20
C LEU A 160 0.71 -8.95 -31.42
N PRO A 161 1.69 -8.27 -32.03
CA PRO A 161 1.49 -7.64 -33.32
C PRO A 161 1.06 -8.68 -34.37
N GLU A 162 0.25 -8.24 -35.33
CA GLU A 162 -0.53 -9.06 -36.27
C GLU A 162 0.31 -10.08 -37.08
N ASP A 163 1.62 -9.83 -37.19
CA ASP A 163 2.61 -10.65 -37.91
C ASP A 163 3.09 -11.89 -37.13
N GLN A 164 2.95 -11.93 -35.80
CA GLN A 164 3.38 -13.04 -34.94
C GLN A 164 2.25 -14.02 -34.57
N MET A 165 1.02 -13.77 -35.01
CA MET A 165 -0.19 -14.52 -34.61
C MET A 165 -0.30 -15.98 -35.10
N LYS A 166 0.59 -16.49 -35.97
CA LYS A 166 0.25 -17.75 -36.67
C LYS A 166 0.58 -19.05 -35.95
N THR A 167 1.49 -19.11 -34.96
CA THR A 167 1.94 -20.44 -34.47
C THR A 167 2.27 -20.59 -32.99
N THR A 168 2.49 -19.53 -32.20
CA THR A 168 2.88 -19.67 -30.78
C THR A 168 2.18 -18.65 -29.88
N ALA A 169 1.56 -19.11 -28.79
CA ALA A 169 0.96 -18.29 -27.73
C ALA A 169 1.48 -18.72 -26.34
N ILE A 170 1.50 -17.80 -25.36
CA ILE A 170 1.81 -18.11 -23.96
C ILE A 170 0.59 -17.74 -23.11
N TYR A 171 0.19 -18.63 -22.22
CA TYR A 171 -0.97 -18.50 -21.34
C TYR A 171 -0.53 -18.68 -19.89
N ASP A 172 -0.99 -17.83 -18.98
CA ASP A 172 -0.91 -18.12 -17.55
C ASP A 172 -2.15 -18.91 -17.14
N VAL A 173 -1.95 -20.16 -16.74
CA VAL A 173 -3.03 -21.04 -16.30
C VAL A 173 -3.03 -21.15 -14.80
N THR A 174 -4.16 -20.77 -14.21
CA THR A 174 -4.43 -20.93 -12.79
C THR A 174 -5.28 -22.17 -12.55
N PHE A 175 -4.91 -23.01 -11.59
CA PHE A 175 -5.64 -24.21 -11.22
C PHE A 175 -5.65 -24.40 -9.71
N GLN A 176 -6.69 -25.09 -9.22
CA GLN A 176 -6.85 -25.44 -7.82
C GLN A 176 -6.65 -26.94 -7.62
N VAL A 177 -5.93 -27.34 -6.57
CA VAL A 177 -5.65 -28.75 -6.30
C VAL A 177 -6.32 -29.23 -5.02
N SER A 178 -6.75 -30.50 -5.03
CA SER A 178 -7.27 -31.22 -3.86
C SER A 178 -6.18 -32.13 -3.27
N PRO A 179 -6.09 -32.31 -1.94
CA PRO A 179 -7.00 -31.83 -0.89
C PRO A 179 -6.67 -30.44 -0.32
N SER A 180 -5.56 -29.82 -0.73
CA SER A 180 -5.05 -28.60 -0.09
C SER A 180 -5.85 -27.32 -0.36
N ALA A 181 -6.75 -27.35 -1.34
CA ALA A 181 -7.37 -26.17 -1.94
C ALA A 181 -6.33 -25.13 -2.43
N GLY A 182 -5.09 -25.55 -2.68
CA GLY A 182 -4.02 -24.69 -3.13
C GLY A 182 -4.27 -24.18 -4.54
N LEU A 183 -4.16 -22.86 -4.73
CA LEU A 183 -4.23 -22.19 -6.01
C LEU A 183 -2.82 -22.01 -6.57
N PHE A 184 -2.59 -22.49 -7.78
CA PHE A 184 -1.30 -22.45 -8.44
C PHE A 184 -1.40 -21.84 -9.83
N GLN A 185 -0.36 -21.12 -10.25
CA GLN A 185 -0.21 -20.57 -11.59
C GLN A 185 1.01 -21.19 -12.29
N ILE A 186 0.87 -21.46 -13.59
CA ILE A 186 1.98 -21.89 -14.45
C ILE A 186 1.85 -21.28 -15.85
N PRO A 187 2.95 -20.79 -16.45
CA PRO A 187 2.93 -20.37 -17.84
C PRO A 187 2.97 -21.59 -18.77
N ILE A 188 2.08 -21.61 -19.76
CA ILE A 188 1.97 -22.65 -20.78
C ILE A 188 2.18 -22.02 -22.15
N ARG A 189 3.11 -22.57 -22.92
CA ARG A 189 3.34 -22.22 -24.32
C ARG A 189 2.49 -23.13 -25.21
N ALA A 190 1.52 -22.57 -25.93
CA ALA A 190 0.89 -23.26 -27.04
C ALA A 190 1.72 -23.04 -28.32
N LYS A 191 2.07 -24.10 -29.02
CA LYS A 191 2.69 -24.06 -30.34
C LYS A 191 1.93 -25.00 -31.28
N ASN A 192 1.36 -24.48 -32.36
CA ASN A 192 0.53 -25.26 -33.31
C ASN A 192 -0.58 -26.09 -32.62
N GLY A 193 -1.24 -25.53 -31.59
CA GLY A 193 -2.26 -26.23 -30.80
C GLY A 193 -1.73 -27.21 -29.74
N ILE A 194 -0.41 -27.43 -29.67
CA ILE A 194 0.22 -28.26 -28.65
C ILE A 194 0.62 -27.37 -27.47
N PHE A 195 0.10 -27.68 -26.28
CA PHE A 195 0.45 -27.00 -25.03
C PHE A 195 1.70 -27.64 -24.40
N MET A 196 2.70 -26.81 -24.09
CA MET A 196 3.94 -27.20 -23.42
C MET A 196 4.16 -26.29 -22.22
N LEU A 197 4.69 -26.82 -21.12
CA LEU A 197 5.07 -25.99 -19.99
C LEU A 197 6.18 -25.02 -20.40
N ALA A 198 6.01 -23.74 -20.06
CA ALA A 198 7.01 -22.69 -20.33
C ALA A 198 7.97 -22.47 -19.15
N GLY A 199 7.85 -23.26 -18.08
CA GLY A 199 8.70 -23.19 -16.89
C GLY A 199 8.73 -24.51 -16.12
N SER A 200 9.66 -24.60 -15.15
CA SER A 200 9.87 -25.79 -14.32
C SER A 200 9.24 -25.71 -12.93
N THR A 201 8.61 -24.58 -12.59
CA THR A 201 8.08 -24.31 -11.24
C THR A 201 6.68 -23.73 -11.28
N PHE A 202 5.86 -24.14 -10.30
CA PHE A 202 4.53 -23.60 -10.07
C PHE A 202 4.60 -22.45 -9.07
N THR A 203 3.82 -21.40 -9.29
CA THR A 203 3.68 -20.30 -8.33
C THR A 203 2.45 -20.54 -7.47
N ARG A 204 2.62 -20.70 -6.15
CA ARG A 204 1.51 -20.80 -5.19
C ARG A 204 0.91 -19.39 -4.97
N LEU A 205 -0.37 -19.22 -5.26
CA LEU A 205 -1.07 -17.93 -5.21
C LEU A 205 -1.77 -17.65 -3.87
N ASN A 206 -2.14 -18.68 -3.12
CA ASN A 206 -2.81 -18.54 -1.82
C ASN A 206 -1.96 -19.11 -0.68
N GLU A 207 -2.20 -18.61 0.54
CA GLU A 207 -1.50 -19.09 1.73
C GLU A 207 -1.64 -20.61 1.90
N TYR A 208 -0.58 -21.25 2.41
CA TYR A 208 -0.55 -22.69 2.70
C TYR A 208 -0.51 -22.98 4.21
N GLY A 209 -0.31 -21.96 5.06
CA GLY A 209 -0.36 -22.08 6.53
C GLY A 209 0.39 -23.29 7.08
N LYS A 210 -0.29 -24.10 7.90
CA LYS A 210 0.26 -25.33 8.49
C LYS A 210 0.15 -26.57 7.58
N GLN A 211 -0.26 -26.43 6.32
CA GLN A 211 -0.47 -27.56 5.42
C GLN A 211 0.82 -28.33 5.10
N SER A 212 1.99 -27.71 5.22
CA SER A 212 3.28 -28.31 4.86
C SER A 212 4.22 -28.51 6.06
N VAL A 213 3.70 -28.62 7.29
CA VAL A 213 4.50 -28.68 8.54
C VAL A 213 5.51 -29.82 8.56
N CYS A 214 5.18 -30.96 7.94
CA CYS A 214 6.05 -32.13 7.83
C CYS A 214 7.20 -31.97 6.82
N VAL A 215 7.29 -30.84 6.12
CA VAL A 215 8.26 -30.61 5.05
C VAL A 215 9.44 -29.79 5.58
N ALA A 216 10.61 -30.41 5.63
CA ALA A 216 11.83 -29.77 6.13
C ALA A 216 12.38 -28.70 5.16
N LYS A 217 12.23 -28.90 3.84
CA LYS A 217 12.80 -28.01 2.82
C LYS A 217 11.85 -26.85 2.52
N ASP A 218 12.27 -25.63 2.82
CA ASP A 218 11.43 -24.43 2.64
C ASP A 218 10.94 -24.23 1.20
N THR A 219 11.75 -24.58 0.21
CA THR A 219 11.36 -24.46 -1.22
C THR A 219 10.20 -25.37 -1.62
N LEU A 220 9.90 -26.42 -0.83
CA LEU A 220 8.82 -27.36 -1.09
C LEU A 220 7.56 -27.06 -0.27
N LYS A 221 7.66 -26.22 0.78
CA LYS A 221 6.54 -25.89 1.65
C LYS A 221 5.31 -25.35 0.90
N PRO A 222 5.44 -24.45 -0.10
CA PRO A 222 4.28 -23.95 -0.84
C PRO A 222 3.58 -25.01 -1.72
N LEU A 223 4.31 -26.07 -2.09
CA LEU A 223 3.86 -27.11 -3.03
C LEU A 223 3.26 -28.32 -2.32
N CYS A 224 3.68 -28.59 -1.09
CA CYS A 224 3.39 -29.84 -0.41
C CYS A 224 2.23 -29.73 0.57
N TYR A 225 1.48 -30.84 0.68
CA TYR A 225 0.42 -31.03 1.66
C TYR A 225 0.71 -32.27 2.51
N CYS A 226 0.76 -32.08 3.82
CA CYS A 226 0.95 -33.15 4.80
C CYS A 226 -0.38 -33.84 5.08
N LYS A 227 -0.47 -35.13 4.74
CA LYS A 227 -1.67 -35.95 4.98
C LYS A 227 -2.08 -36.00 6.44
N ASN A 228 -1.11 -36.05 7.34
CA ASN A 228 -1.33 -36.07 8.78
C ASN A 228 -0.99 -34.69 9.34
N GLN A 229 -1.96 -33.78 9.32
CA GLN A 229 -1.82 -32.52 10.04
C GLN A 229 -1.89 -32.86 11.53
N ARG A 230 -0.74 -32.92 12.21
CA ARG A 230 -0.73 -33.02 13.67
C ARG A 230 -1.43 -31.77 14.19
N VAL A 231 -2.65 -31.94 14.67
CA VAL A 231 -3.36 -30.94 15.44
C VAL A 231 -2.56 -30.80 16.73
N GLU A 232 -1.67 -29.82 16.81
CA GLU A 232 -1.24 -29.31 18.11
C GLU A 232 -2.48 -28.70 18.75
N ALA A 233 -3.16 -29.49 19.57
CA ALA A 233 -4.12 -28.99 20.54
C ALA A 233 -3.32 -28.12 21.52
N ASN A 234 -3.49 -26.81 21.42
CA ASN A 234 -2.88 -25.86 22.34
C ASN A 234 -3.44 -26.09 23.76
N SER A 235 -2.55 -26.48 24.68
CA SER A 235 -2.64 -26.25 26.12
C SER A 235 -2.32 -24.80 26.47
#